data_AF-A0A929PJM6-F1
#
_entry.id   AF-A0A929PJM6-F1
#
_cell.length_a   1.000
_cell.length_b   1.000
_cell.length_c   1.000
_cell.angle_alpha   90.00
_cell.angle_beta   90.00
_cell.angle_gamma   90.00
#
_symmetry.space_group_name_H-M   'P 1'
#
loop_
_entity.id
_entity.type
_entity.pdbx_description
1 polymer ?
#
loop_
_entity_poly.entity_id
_entity_poly.type
_entity_poly.pdbx_seq_one_letter_code
_entity_poly.pdbx_strand_id
1 'polypeptide(L)'
;IEEVKTGIQDVFESEDYNREKEAITKTLNTKRNELISQLEKKVSKGGFVLNISQAGMMILPSKNGKPMDDEAIAAVPEKERKKLQRMSQELQNEMKGTVRNIRNLDRESKERIKGLDKKIALYRVGLLIEELETKYKDLPEVLDYFKGMKDDIILNIDDFKQKQPIQQGSLFISQPEPSFARYKVNVLIDNSKV
;
A
#
# COMPACT_ATOMS: atom_id res chain seq x y z
N ILE A 1 8.03 12.91 -23.78
CA ILE A 1 7.93 12.78 -22.30
C ILE A 1 6.56 13.20 -21.78
N GLU A 2 6.01 14.34 -22.22
CA GLU A 2 4.63 14.73 -21.86
C GLU A 2 3.61 13.66 -22.23
N GLU A 3 3.71 13.07 -23.42
CA GLU A 3 2.84 11.96 -23.84
C GLU A 3 2.96 10.72 -22.95
N VAL A 4 4.17 10.45 -22.44
CA VAL A 4 4.39 9.37 -21.46
C VAL A 4 3.74 9.70 -20.13
N LYS A 5 3.83 10.96 -19.68
CA LYS A 5 3.17 11.43 -18.46
C LYS A 5 1.65 11.28 -18.56
N THR A 6 1.03 11.85 -19.60
CA THR A 6 -0.41 11.73 -19.83
C THR A 6 -0.81 10.26 -19.97
N GLY A 7 -0.09 9.49 -20.79
CA GLY A 7 -0.38 8.09 -20.99
C GLY A 7 -0.32 7.26 -19.70
N ILE A 8 0.63 7.56 -18.80
CA ILE A 8 0.70 6.90 -17.49
C ILE A 8 -0.49 7.31 -16.61
N GLN A 9 -0.83 8.60 -16.57
CA GLN A 9 -1.96 9.10 -15.78
C GLN A 9 -3.28 8.45 -16.20
N ASP A 10 -3.56 8.40 -17.50
CA ASP A 10 -4.78 7.79 -18.05
C ASP A 10 -4.94 6.33 -17.60
N VAL A 11 -3.86 5.55 -17.60
CA VAL A 11 -3.94 4.14 -17.24
C VAL A 11 -4.09 3.96 -15.72
N PHE A 12 -3.53 4.84 -14.90
CA PHE A 12 -3.80 4.86 -13.47
C PHE A 12 -5.22 5.32 -13.11
N GLU A 13 -5.93 5.97 -14.02
CA GLU A 13 -7.35 6.33 -13.89
C GLU A 13 -8.29 5.29 -14.53
N SER A 14 -7.74 4.32 -15.28
CA SER A 14 -8.53 3.31 -15.97
C SER A 14 -9.35 2.42 -15.05
N GLU A 15 -10.51 1.97 -15.53
CA GLU A 15 -11.37 1.02 -14.81
C GLU A 15 -10.65 -0.31 -14.53
N ASP A 16 -9.86 -0.80 -15.48
CA ASP A 16 -9.11 -2.06 -15.34
C ASP A 16 -8.09 -1.99 -14.20
N TYR A 17 -7.31 -0.91 -14.11
CA TYR A 17 -6.39 -0.71 -12.99
C TYR A 17 -7.12 -0.64 -11.66
N ASN A 18 -8.20 0.15 -11.59
CA ASN A 18 -8.99 0.30 -10.37
C ASN A 18 -9.59 -1.04 -9.93
N ARG A 19 -10.09 -1.84 -10.87
CA ARG A 19 -10.64 -3.18 -10.62
C ARG A 19 -9.57 -4.15 -10.10
N GLU A 20 -8.39 -4.21 -10.72
CA GLU A 20 -7.30 -5.08 -10.24
C GLU A 20 -6.82 -4.66 -8.85
N LYS A 21 -6.66 -3.35 -8.61
CA LYS A 21 -6.27 -2.80 -7.32
C LYS A 21 -7.31 -3.11 -6.23
N GLU A 22 -8.60 -2.97 -6.54
CA GLU A 22 -9.68 -3.32 -5.63
C GLU A 22 -9.68 -4.82 -5.32
N ALA A 23 -9.48 -5.68 -6.32
CA ALA A 23 -9.40 -7.14 -6.11
C ALA A 23 -8.26 -7.55 -5.17
N ILE A 24 -7.07 -6.93 -5.33
CA ILE A 24 -5.93 -7.14 -4.41
C ILE A 24 -6.30 -6.69 -2.99
N THR A 25 -6.87 -5.50 -2.86
CA THR A 25 -7.25 -4.89 -1.58
C THR A 25 -8.30 -5.74 -0.86
N LYS A 26 -9.35 -6.17 -1.58
CA LYS A 26 -10.43 -7.00 -1.06
C LYS A 26 -9.91 -8.34 -0.56
N THR A 27 -9.07 -9.02 -1.33
CA THR A 27 -8.49 -10.32 -0.96
C THR A 27 -7.72 -10.23 0.36
N LEU A 28 -6.90 -9.19 0.53
CA LEU A 28 -6.10 -9.01 1.74
C LEU A 28 -6.93 -8.54 2.93
N ASN A 29 -7.95 -7.70 2.70
CA ASN A 29 -8.92 -7.32 3.73
C ASN A 29 -9.71 -8.53 4.24
N THR A 30 -10.11 -9.45 3.37
CA THR A 30 -10.75 -10.71 3.78
C THR A 30 -9.85 -11.52 4.70
N LYS A 31 -8.57 -11.72 4.34
CA LYS A 31 -7.59 -12.41 5.20
C LYS A 31 -7.39 -11.70 6.55
N ARG A 32 -7.31 -10.37 6.54
CA ARG A 32 -7.19 -9.56 7.77
C ARG A 32 -8.40 -9.77 8.68
N ASN A 33 -9.62 -9.71 8.13
CA ASN A 33 -10.85 -9.90 8.90
C ASN A 33 -10.95 -11.32 9.46
N GLU A 34 -10.49 -12.32 8.71
CA GLU A 34 -10.42 -13.70 9.18
C GLU A 34 -9.48 -13.85 10.39
N LEU A 35 -8.27 -13.27 10.33
CA LEU A 35 -7.32 -13.27 11.46
C LEU A 35 -7.92 -12.62 12.71
N ILE A 36 -8.62 -11.48 12.54
CA ILE A 36 -9.28 -10.78 13.65
C ILE A 36 -10.41 -11.64 14.21
N SER A 37 -11.26 -12.22 13.36
CA SER A 37 -12.37 -13.08 13.80
C SER A 37 -11.88 -14.33 14.54
N GLN A 38 -10.78 -14.92 14.10
CA GLN A 38 -10.15 -16.06 14.80
C GLN A 38 -9.65 -15.65 16.18
N LEU A 39 -8.99 -14.49 16.31
CA LEU A 39 -8.54 -13.95 17.59
C LEU A 39 -9.73 -13.66 18.52
N GLU A 40 -10.76 -12.98 18.00
CA GLU A 40 -11.96 -12.64 18.76
C GLU A 40 -12.66 -13.89 19.32
N LYS A 41 -12.80 -14.95 18.51
CA LYS A 41 -13.36 -16.23 18.98
C LYS A 41 -12.56 -16.85 20.13
N LYS A 42 -11.23 -16.76 20.10
CA LYS A 42 -10.37 -17.30 21.17
C LYS A 42 -10.45 -16.45 22.44
N VAL A 43 -10.41 -15.13 22.28
CA VAL A 43 -10.54 -14.15 23.36
C VAL A 43 -11.90 -14.32 24.07
N SER A 44 -13.00 -14.41 23.32
CA SER A 44 -14.35 -14.61 23.85
C SER A 44 -14.50 -15.95 24.59
N LYS A 45 -13.90 -17.04 24.08
CA LYS A 45 -13.88 -18.34 24.79
C LYS A 45 -13.14 -18.27 26.13
N GLY A 46 -12.16 -17.38 26.25
CA GLY A 46 -11.42 -17.14 27.48
C GLY A 46 -12.16 -16.29 28.52
N GLY A 47 -13.33 -15.76 28.20
CA GLY A 47 -14.02 -14.78 29.05
C GLY A 47 -13.45 -13.37 28.91
N PHE A 48 -12.87 -13.04 27.76
CA PHE A 48 -12.33 -11.72 27.45
C PHE A 48 -13.05 -11.12 26.24
N VAL A 49 -12.84 -9.83 25.99
CA VAL A 49 -13.29 -9.13 24.78
C VAL A 49 -12.11 -8.47 24.08
N LEU A 50 -12.13 -8.50 22.76
CA LEU A 50 -11.16 -7.80 21.91
C LEU A 50 -11.70 -6.41 21.59
N ASN A 51 -11.00 -5.37 22.05
CA ASN A 51 -11.32 -3.99 21.71
C ASN A 51 -10.34 -3.48 20.65
N ILE A 52 -10.86 -2.89 19.57
CA ILE A 52 -10.06 -2.34 18.46
C ILE A 52 -10.36 -0.84 18.38
N SER A 53 -9.32 -0.02 18.58
CA SER A 53 -9.42 1.43 18.49
C SER A 53 -8.29 2.01 17.64
N GLN A 54 -8.28 3.33 17.46
CA GLN A 54 -7.17 4.02 16.80
C GLN A 54 -5.84 3.86 17.55
N ALA A 55 -5.89 3.66 18.87
CA ALA A 55 -4.71 3.38 19.69
C ALA A 55 -4.19 1.93 19.52
N GLY A 56 -4.98 1.04 18.93
CA GLY A 56 -4.60 -0.35 18.65
C GLY A 56 -5.60 -1.38 19.14
N MET A 57 -5.14 -2.63 19.23
CA MET A 57 -5.91 -3.76 19.74
C MET A 57 -5.58 -4.02 21.22
N MET A 58 -6.61 -4.22 22.04
CA MET A 58 -6.51 -4.52 23.46
C MET A 58 -7.42 -5.68 23.84
N ILE A 59 -6.99 -6.50 24.80
CA ILE A 59 -7.79 -7.59 25.35
C ILE A 59 -8.17 -7.23 26.78
N LEU A 60 -9.47 -7.21 27.06
CA LEU A 60 -10.01 -6.84 28.36
C LEU A 60 -10.78 -8.01 28.98
N PRO A 61 -10.66 -8.28 30.29
CA PRO A 61 -11.53 -9.24 30.97
C PRO A 61 -12.99 -8.87 30.77
N SER A 62 -13.85 -9.86 30.63
CA SER A 62 -15.27 -9.64 30.35
C SER A 62 -16.17 -10.46 31.25
N LYS A 63 -17.34 -9.90 31.56
CA LYS A 63 -18.43 -10.59 32.23
C LYS A 63 -19.69 -10.41 31.37
N ASN A 64 -20.29 -11.52 30.94
CA ASN A 64 -21.44 -11.51 30.02
C ASN A 64 -21.19 -10.74 28.72
N GLY A 65 -19.97 -10.85 28.16
CA GLY A 65 -19.60 -10.19 26.90
C GLY A 65 -19.36 -8.68 26.98
N LYS A 66 -19.38 -8.11 28.19
CA LYS A 66 -19.03 -6.69 28.42
C LYS A 66 -17.68 -6.60 29.13
N PRO A 67 -16.81 -5.64 28.76
CA PRO A 67 -15.58 -5.38 29.51
C PRO A 67 -15.88 -5.14 30.99
N MET A 68 -15.08 -5.73 31.87
CA MET A 68 -15.12 -5.45 33.31
C MET A 68 -14.36 -4.16 33.61
N ASP A 69 -14.85 -3.36 34.53
CA ASP A 69 -14.12 -2.25 35.13
C ASP A 69 -13.22 -2.73 36.28
N ASP A 70 -12.39 -1.82 36.79
CA ASP A 70 -11.42 -2.13 37.84
C ASP A 70 -12.08 -2.60 39.14
N GLU A 71 -13.26 -2.06 39.47
CA GLU A 71 -14.05 -2.45 40.65
C GLU A 71 -14.58 -3.88 40.53
N ALA A 72 -15.12 -4.25 39.36
CA ALA A 72 -15.59 -5.61 39.10
C ALA A 72 -14.43 -6.61 39.12
N ILE A 73 -13.25 -6.23 38.63
CA ILE A 73 -12.04 -7.07 38.71
C ILE A 73 -11.57 -7.22 40.17
N ALA A 74 -11.65 -6.14 40.96
CA ALA A 74 -11.30 -6.13 42.38
C ALA A 74 -12.26 -6.97 43.25
N ALA A 75 -13.50 -7.16 42.81
CA ALA A 75 -14.48 -8.03 43.46
C ALA A 75 -14.28 -9.53 43.14
N VAL A 76 -13.48 -9.87 42.12
CA VAL A 76 -13.19 -11.28 41.77
C VAL A 76 -12.27 -11.92 42.82
N PRO A 77 -12.55 -13.15 43.29
CA PRO A 77 -11.69 -13.86 44.23
C PRO A 77 -10.25 -13.97 43.75
N GLU A 78 -9.27 -13.88 44.67
CA GLU A 78 -7.85 -13.84 44.31
C GLU A 78 -7.40 -15.02 43.43
N LYS A 79 -7.92 -16.23 43.70
CA LYS A 79 -7.64 -17.44 42.91
C LYS A 79 -8.11 -17.30 41.45
N GLU A 80 -9.29 -16.73 41.24
CA GLU A 80 -9.84 -16.49 39.91
C GLU A 80 -9.12 -15.32 39.22
N ARG A 81 -8.77 -14.26 39.96
CA ARG A 81 -7.97 -13.15 39.43
C ARG A 81 -6.61 -13.62 38.90
N LYS A 82 -5.93 -14.50 39.64
CA LYS A 82 -4.66 -15.12 39.17
C LYS A 82 -4.85 -15.96 37.91
N LYS A 83 -5.98 -16.67 37.77
CA LYS A 83 -6.32 -17.42 36.55
C LYS A 83 -6.55 -16.48 35.36
N LEU A 84 -7.33 -15.41 35.57
CA LEU A 84 -7.58 -14.38 34.55
C LEU A 84 -6.28 -13.71 34.10
N GLN A 85 -5.36 -13.40 35.02
CA GLN A 85 -4.06 -12.82 34.67
C GLN A 85 -3.22 -13.74 33.78
N ARG A 86 -3.16 -15.04 34.10
CA ARG A 86 -2.43 -16.02 33.26
C ARG A 86 -3.04 -16.13 31.86
N MET A 87 -4.35 -16.28 31.78
CA MET A 87 -5.06 -16.34 30.49
C MET A 87 -4.92 -15.04 29.69
N SER A 88 -4.97 -13.89 30.36
CA SER A 88 -4.74 -12.59 29.73
C SER A 88 -3.36 -12.52 29.10
N GLN A 89 -2.31 -12.98 29.80
CA GLN A 89 -0.95 -12.99 29.28
C GLN A 89 -0.80 -13.88 28.03
N GLU A 90 -1.44 -15.06 28.04
CA GLU A 90 -1.46 -15.97 26.89
C GLU A 90 -2.17 -15.33 25.68
N LEU A 91 -3.36 -14.78 25.89
CA LEU A 91 -4.14 -14.13 24.84
C LEU A 91 -3.44 -12.86 24.30
N GLN A 92 -2.73 -12.11 25.15
CA GLN A 92 -1.91 -10.98 24.70
C GLN A 92 -0.76 -11.40 23.80
N ASN A 93 -0.10 -12.53 24.09
CA ASN A 93 0.95 -13.07 23.23
C ASN A 93 0.39 -13.51 21.88
N GLU A 94 -0.78 -14.12 21.88
CA GLU A 94 -1.48 -14.49 20.64
C GLU A 94 -1.89 -13.25 19.82
N MET A 95 -2.44 -12.22 20.46
CA MET A 95 -2.76 -10.95 19.83
C MET A 95 -1.52 -10.31 19.19
N LYS A 96 -0.37 -10.32 19.85
CA LYS A 96 0.90 -9.83 19.27
C LYS A 96 1.26 -10.59 18.00
N GLY A 97 1.07 -11.92 17.97
CA GLY A 97 1.24 -12.74 16.78
C GLY A 97 0.30 -12.32 15.65
N THR A 98 -0.99 -12.14 15.95
CA THR A 98 -1.99 -11.68 14.99
C THR A 98 -1.67 -10.28 14.43
N VAL A 99 -1.27 -9.33 15.28
CA VAL A 99 -0.82 -7.99 14.86
C VAL A 99 0.35 -8.09 13.88
N ARG A 100 1.32 -8.96 14.16
CA ARG A 100 2.47 -9.18 13.26
C ARG A 100 2.04 -9.72 11.90
N ASN A 101 1.09 -10.65 11.88
CA ASN A 101 0.55 -11.21 10.64
C ASN A 101 -0.21 -10.16 9.83
N ILE A 102 -1.01 -9.31 10.48
CA ILE A 102 -1.70 -8.19 9.83
C ILE A 102 -0.69 -7.22 9.21
N ARG A 103 0.38 -6.86 9.92
CA ARG A 103 1.46 -6.01 9.36
C ARG A 103 2.15 -6.64 8.15
N ASN A 104 2.29 -7.96 8.13
CA ASN A 104 2.84 -8.65 6.98
C ASN A 104 1.87 -8.62 5.78
N LEU A 105 0.56 -8.78 6.01
CA LEU A 105 -0.46 -8.60 4.97
C LEU A 105 -0.47 -7.17 4.42
N ASP A 106 -0.29 -6.16 5.26
CA ASP A 106 -0.18 -4.76 4.82
C ASP A 106 1.06 -4.55 3.95
N ARG A 107 2.19 -5.21 4.27
CA ARG A 107 3.40 -5.17 3.42
C ARG A 107 3.15 -5.86 2.09
N GLU A 108 2.57 -7.06 2.11
CA GLU A 108 2.19 -7.81 0.91
C GLU A 108 1.25 -7.02 0.00
N SER A 109 0.29 -6.29 0.59
CA SER A 109 -0.59 -5.38 -0.15
C SER A 109 0.18 -4.32 -0.92
N LYS A 110 1.08 -3.62 -0.23
CA LYS A 110 1.92 -2.57 -0.85
C LYS A 110 2.79 -3.14 -1.96
N GLU A 111 3.38 -4.32 -1.77
CA GLU A 111 4.21 -4.98 -2.79
C GLU A 111 3.39 -5.40 -4.00
N ARG A 112 2.21 -6.00 -3.81
CA ARG A 112 1.31 -6.38 -4.91
C ARG A 112 0.82 -5.16 -5.70
N ILE A 113 0.46 -4.07 -5.03
CA ILE A 113 0.05 -2.83 -5.69
C ILE A 113 1.23 -2.23 -6.46
N LYS A 114 2.43 -2.16 -5.87
CA LYS A 114 3.63 -1.71 -6.60
C LYS A 114 3.93 -2.58 -7.83
N GLY A 115 3.74 -3.90 -7.72
CA GLY A 115 3.88 -4.81 -8.85
C GLY A 115 2.87 -4.54 -9.97
N LEU A 116 1.61 -4.28 -9.59
CA LEU A 116 0.55 -3.87 -10.51
C LEU A 116 0.91 -2.56 -11.23
N ASP A 117 1.32 -1.54 -10.46
CA ASP A 117 1.73 -0.24 -10.99
C ASP A 117 2.85 -0.40 -12.03
N LYS A 118 3.86 -1.20 -11.69
CA LYS A 118 5.01 -1.47 -12.58
C LYS A 118 4.58 -2.17 -13.87
N LYS A 119 3.73 -3.20 -13.77
CA LYS A 119 3.23 -3.98 -14.91
C LYS A 119 2.48 -3.08 -15.90
N ILE A 120 1.60 -2.25 -15.36
CA ILE A 120 0.75 -1.36 -16.15
C ILE A 120 1.57 -0.25 -16.80
N ALA A 121 2.48 0.36 -16.05
CA ALA A 121 3.39 1.36 -16.59
C ALA A 121 4.29 0.79 -17.69
N LEU A 122 4.86 -0.41 -17.48
CA LEU A 122 5.68 -1.09 -18.48
C LEU A 122 4.94 -1.31 -19.79
N TYR A 123 3.67 -1.72 -19.71
CA TYR A 123 2.84 -1.90 -20.90
C TYR A 123 2.64 -0.58 -21.65
N ARG A 124 2.23 0.49 -20.94
CA ARG A 124 1.95 1.78 -21.59
C ARG A 124 3.20 2.46 -22.13
N VAL A 125 4.26 2.52 -21.34
CA VAL A 125 5.54 3.12 -21.72
C VAL A 125 6.21 2.30 -22.83
N GLY A 126 6.11 0.97 -22.76
CA GLY A 126 6.63 0.07 -23.78
C GLY A 126 6.07 0.39 -25.16
N LEU A 127 4.74 0.50 -25.27
CA LEU A 127 4.08 0.86 -26.54
C LEU A 127 4.57 2.21 -27.10
N LEU A 128 4.66 3.25 -26.26
CA LEU A 128 5.12 4.58 -26.70
C LEU A 128 6.60 4.59 -27.13
N ILE A 129 7.45 3.81 -26.45
CA ILE A 129 8.87 3.75 -26.77
C ILE A 129 9.13 2.87 -28.00
N GLU A 130 8.38 1.78 -28.19
CA GLU A 130 8.53 0.88 -29.34
C GLU A 130 8.29 1.62 -30.68
N GLU A 131 7.35 2.56 -30.72
CA GLU A 131 7.14 3.45 -31.87
C GLU A 131 8.38 4.30 -32.18
N LEU A 132 9.06 4.80 -31.15
CA LEU A 132 10.30 5.58 -31.28
C LEU A 132 11.48 4.67 -31.68
N GLU A 133 11.62 3.51 -31.06
CA GLU A 133 12.65 2.53 -31.39
C GLU A 133 12.54 2.10 -32.86
N THR A 134 11.33 1.91 -33.38
CA THR A 134 11.09 1.61 -34.79
C THR A 134 11.52 2.74 -35.72
N LYS A 135 11.22 3.99 -35.34
CA LYS A 135 11.56 5.19 -36.12
C LYS A 135 13.08 5.46 -36.16
N TYR A 136 13.79 5.17 -35.08
CA TYR A 136 15.22 5.44 -34.92
C TYR A 136 16.09 4.17 -34.91
N LYS A 137 15.58 3.08 -35.49
CA LYS A 137 16.20 1.73 -35.48
C LYS A 137 17.65 1.68 -35.95
N ASP A 138 18.04 2.60 -36.83
CA ASP A 138 19.37 2.65 -37.45
C ASP A 138 20.38 3.44 -36.59
N LEU A 139 19.99 3.95 -35.41
CA LEU A 139 20.82 4.74 -34.50
C LEU A 139 20.99 4.03 -33.14
N PRO A 140 22.00 3.16 -32.98
CA PRO A 140 22.19 2.36 -31.76
C PRO A 140 22.28 3.19 -30.47
N GLU A 141 22.96 4.34 -30.52
CA GLU A 141 23.10 5.24 -29.36
C GLU A 141 21.75 5.80 -28.88
N VAL A 142 20.83 6.05 -29.82
CA VAL A 142 19.47 6.53 -29.52
C VAL A 142 18.62 5.42 -28.91
N LEU A 143 18.78 4.18 -29.40
CA LEU A 143 18.10 3.01 -28.83
C LEU A 143 18.55 2.74 -27.37
N ASP A 144 19.85 2.85 -27.09
CA ASP A 144 20.37 2.72 -25.73
C ASP A 144 19.82 3.82 -24.80
N TYR A 145 19.70 5.05 -25.30
CA TYR A 145 19.05 6.13 -24.56
C TYR A 145 17.57 5.81 -24.25
N PHE A 146 16.80 5.32 -25.22
CA PHE A 146 15.40 4.95 -25.00
C PHE A 146 15.23 3.82 -23.99
N LYS A 147 16.11 2.83 -24.03
CA LYS A 147 16.13 1.75 -23.04
C LYS A 147 16.40 2.29 -21.63
N GLY A 148 17.42 3.15 -21.47
CA GLY A 148 17.72 3.79 -20.20
C GLY A 148 16.57 4.66 -19.69
N MET A 149 15.94 5.42 -20.58
CA MET A 149 14.75 6.21 -20.28
C MET A 149 13.59 5.33 -19.81
N LYS A 150 13.31 4.21 -20.49
CA LYS A 150 12.27 3.25 -20.10
C LYS A 150 12.51 2.73 -18.68
N ASP A 151 13.72 2.25 -18.40
CA ASP A 151 14.06 1.67 -17.09
C ASP A 151 13.93 2.72 -15.97
N ASP A 152 14.38 3.95 -16.22
CA ASP A 152 14.29 5.04 -15.25
C ASP A 152 12.84 5.51 -15.00
N ILE A 153 12.00 5.57 -16.03
CA ILE A 153 10.56 5.90 -15.89
C ILE A 153 9.87 4.85 -15.00
N ILE A 154 10.19 3.58 -15.21
CA ILE A 154 9.59 2.47 -14.46
C ILE A 154 10.09 2.43 -13.01
N LEU A 155 11.37 2.77 -12.77
CA LEU A 155 11.91 2.91 -11.42
C LEU A 155 11.23 4.05 -10.65
N ASN A 156 10.92 5.14 -11.35
CA ASN A 156 10.37 6.37 -10.78
C ASN A 156 8.90 6.59 -11.15
N ILE A 157 8.12 5.51 -11.28
CA ILE A 157 6.73 5.60 -11.76
C ILE A 157 5.84 6.51 -10.90
N ASP A 158 6.15 6.63 -9.61
CA ASP A 158 5.44 7.51 -8.68
C ASP A 158 5.56 9.00 -9.04
N ASP A 159 6.61 9.41 -9.78
CA ASP A 159 6.75 10.77 -10.31
C ASP A 159 5.72 11.05 -11.42
N PHE A 160 5.28 10.02 -12.13
CA PHE A 160 4.37 10.15 -13.28
C PHE A 160 2.90 10.02 -12.87
N LYS A 161 2.62 9.54 -11.66
CA LYS A 161 1.27 9.50 -11.10
C LYS A 161 0.78 10.90 -10.77
N GLN A 162 -0.51 11.14 -10.97
CA GLN A 162 -1.13 12.40 -10.56
C GLN A 162 -1.08 12.52 -9.02
N LYS A 163 -0.42 13.56 -8.51
CA LYS A 163 -0.35 13.81 -7.08
C LYS A 163 -1.62 14.53 -6.64
N GLN A 164 -2.42 13.86 -5.82
CA GLN A 164 -3.57 14.49 -5.18
C GLN A 164 -3.08 15.55 -4.18
N PRO A 165 -3.70 16.74 -4.13
CA PRO A 165 -3.37 17.75 -3.13
C PRO A 165 -3.62 17.20 -1.72
N ILE A 166 -2.69 17.48 -0.80
CA ILE A 166 -2.83 17.02 0.58
C ILE A 166 -3.81 17.97 1.28
N GLN A 167 -4.89 17.43 1.81
CA GLN A 167 -5.84 18.18 2.62
C GLN A 167 -5.43 18.11 4.10
N GLN A 168 -5.09 19.26 4.70
CA GLN A 168 -4.86 19.40 6.14
C GLN A 168 -5.89 20.38 6.71
N GLY A 169 -6.94 19.85 7.34
CA GLY A 169 -8.09 20.64 7.76
C GLY A 169 -8.77 21.30 6.54
N SER A 170 -8.97 22.62 6.58
CA SER A 170 -9.54 23.38 5.46
C SER A 170 -8.51 23.81 4.40
N LEU A 171 -7.22 23.47 4.56
CA LEU A 171 -6.15 23.85 3.63
C LEU A 171 -5.86 22.72 2.65
N PHE A 172 -5.75 23.08 1.36
CA PHE A 172 -5.24 22.22 0.31
C PHE A 172 -3.79 22.61 -0.01
N ILE A 173 -2.86 21.68 0.18
CA ILE A 173 -1.45 21.88 -0.15
C ILE A 173 -1.19 21.16 -1.47
N SER A 174 -0.93 21.94 -2.53
CA SER A 174 -0.47 21.40 -3.81
C SER A 174 0.92 20.81 -3.65
N GLN A 175 1.13 19.60 -4.17
CA GLN A 175 2.45 18.99 -4.16
C GLN A 175 3.29 19.54 -5.32
N PRO A 176 4.60 19.76 -5.13
CA PRO A 176 5.48 20.14 -6.22
C PRO A 176 5.52 19.04 -7.28
N GLU A 177 5.34 19.45 -8.54
CA GLU A 177 5.47 18.58 -9.70
C GLU A 177 6.93 18.11 -9.84
N PRO A 178 7.16 16.81 -10.10
CA PRO A 178 8.50 16.31 -10.34
C PRO A 178 9.09 16.88 -11.64
N SER A 179 10.41 17.09 -11.64
CA SER A 179 11.13 17.59 -12.80
C SER A 179 11.48 16.46 -13.77
N PHE A 180 11.04 16.62 -15.02
CA PHE A 180 11.35 15.71 -16.13
C PHE A 180 12.57 16.14 -16.95
N ALA A 181 13.38 17.08 -16.43
CA ALA A 181 14.55 17.63 -17.15
C ALA A 181 15.58 16.55 -17.55
N ARG A 182 15.69 15.47 -16.76
CA ARG A 182 16.59 14.32 -17.03
C ARG A 182 16.28 13.58 -18.33
N TYR A 183 15.09 13.77 -18.91
CA TYR A 183 14.66 13.13 -20.16
C TYR A 183 14.76 14.05 -21.38
N LYS A 184 15.29 15.27 -21.21
CA LYS A 184 15.49 16.21 -22.32
C LYS A 184 16.83 15.95 -22.98
N VAL A 185 16.82 15.87 -24.31
CA VAL A 185 18.05 15.83 -25.11
C VAL A 185 18.62 17.25 -25.19
N ASN A 186 19.90 17.40 -24.84
CA ASN A 186 20.60 18.67 -24.98
C ASN A 186 21.27 18.75 -26.35
N VAL A 187 20.77 19.61 -27.23
CA VAL A 187 21.33 19.81 -28.57
C VAL A 187 22.49 20.78 -28.47
N LEU A 188 23.71 20.29 -28.64
CA LEU A 188 24.93 21.12 -28.63
C LEU A 188 25.25 21.72 -30.00
N ILE A 189 24.87 21.03 -31.08
CA ILE A 189 25.09 21.46 -32.48
C ILE A 189 23.83 21.11 -33.28
N ASP A 190 23.24 22.10 -33.95
CA ASP A 190 22.07 21.94 -34.81
C ASP A 190 22.51 21.84 -36.28
N ASN A 191 22.20 20.72 -36.93
CA ASN A 191 22.50 20.46 -38.34
C ASN A 191 21.26 20.57 -39.25
N SER A 192 20.16 21.16 -38.77
CA SER A 192 18.90 21.26 -39.53
C SER A 192 18.97 22.07 -40.83
N LYS A 193 20.06 22.82 -41.05
CA LYS A 193 20.28 23.69 -42.23
C LYS A 193 21.49 23.30 -43.08
N VAL A 194 22.09 22.13 -42.85
CA VAL A 194 23.26 21.64 -43.59
C VAL A 194 22.83 20.56 -44.57
#